data_AF-A0A413M1D5-F1
#
_entry.id   AF-A0A413M1D5-F1
#
_cell.length_a   1.000
_cell.length_b   1.000
_cell.length_c   1.000
_cell.angle_alpha   90.00
_cell.angle_beta   90.00
_cell.angle_gamma   90.00
#
_symmetry.space_group_name_H-M   'P 1'
#
loop_
_entity.id
_entity.type
_entity.pdbx_description
1 polymer ?
#
loop_
_entity_poly.entity_id
_entity_poly.type
_entity_poly.pdbx_seq_one_letter_code
_entity_poly.pdbx_strand_id
1 'polypeptide(L)'
;MADKVHCIRKTLRLMPEEAKMLAKKACDNRMNEAEYIRLLISQKPNDYPEVRKILKELINEVNRIGININQIVFNNNAGLYSKEDKTQLIAYMRKLNQKVDEAVVKIGNQ
;
A
#
# COMPACT_ATOMS: atom_id res chain seq x y z
N MET A 1 16.10 -28.32 2.67
CA MET A 1 17.29 -27.97 3.47
C MET A 1 17.07 -26.54 3.93
N ALA A 2 16.88 -26.31 5.22
CA ALA A 2 16.57 -24.99 5.74
C ALA A 2 17.77 -24.07 5.53
N ASP A 3 17.59 -22.99 4.78
CA ASP A 3 18.57 -21.92 4.65
C ASP A 3 18.97 -21.47 6.05
N LYS A 4 20.21 -21.77 6.42
CA LYS A 4 20.84 -21.23 7.63
C LYS A 4 20.83 -19.72 7.44
N VAL A 5 19.89 -19.03 8.11
CA VAL A 5 19.91 -17.58 8.22
C VAL A 5 21.29 -17.22 8.73
N HIS A 6 22.12 -16.59 7.88
CA HIS A 6 23.48 -16.18 8.22
C HIS A 6 23.41 -15.10 9.31
N CYS A 7 23.33 -15.52 10.56
CA CYS A 7 23.31 -14.64 11.71
C CYS A 7 24.75 -14.34 12.14
N ILE A 8 25.14 -13.05 12.10
CA ILE A 8 26.39 -12.57 12.69
C ILE A 8 26.05 -11.94 14.04
N ARG A 9 26.65 -12.43 15.12
CA ARG A 9 26.49 -11.83 16.45
C ARG A 9 27.31 -10.55 16.54
N LYS A 10 26.67 -9.46 16.95
CA LYS A 10 27.32 -8.17 17.26
C LYS A 10 27.02 -7.80 18.70
N THR A 11 28.06 -7.37 19.43
CA THR A 11 27.92 -6.86 20.80
C THR A 11 27.86 -5.35 20.75
N LEU A 12 26.83 -4.77 21.35
CA LEU A 12 26.62 -3.32 21.46
C LEU A 12 26.80 -2.89 22.91
N ARG A 13 27.53 -1.79 23.15
CA ARG A 13 27.63 -1.16 24.46
C ARG A 13 26.78 0.11 24.44
N LEU A 14 25.87 0.21 25.41
CA LEU A 14 24.95 1.34 25.56
C LEU A 14 25.13 1.93 26.95
N MET A 15 24.94 3.24 27.07
CA MET A 15 24.79 3.87 28.37
C MET A 15 23.46 3.42 29.01
N PRO A 16 23.34 3.39 30.35
CA PRO A 16 22.12 2.92 31.01
C PRO A 16 20.84 3.61 30.55
N GLU A 17 20.91 4.92 30.28
CA GLU A 17 19.77 5.68 29.77
C GLU A 17 19.41 5.32 28.32
N GLU A 18 20.40 5.06 27.47
CA GLU A 18 20.18 4.62 26.09
C GLU A 18 19.56 3.22 26.05
N ALA A 19 19.98 2.32 26.93
CA ALA A 19 19.41 0.99 27.07
C ALA A 19 17.93 1.04 27.50
N LYS A 20 17.59 1.90 28.48
CA LYS A 20 16.19 2.13 28.88
C LYS A 20 15.36 2.69 27.74
N MET A 21 15.89 3.66 26.99
CA MET A 21 15.20 4.22 25.83
C MET A 21 14.97 3.17 24.74
N LEU A 22 15.96 2.31 24.47
CA LEU A 22 15.83 1.23 23.50
C LEU A 22 14.73 0.25 23.91
N ALA A 23 14.75 -0.21 25.16
CA ALA A 23 13.74 -1.12 25.70
C ALA A 23 12.33 -0.52 25.61
N LYS A 24 12.18 0.77 25.97
CA LYS A 24 10.90 1.48 25.89
C LYS A 24 10.40 1.57 24.45
N LYS A 25 11.24 2.01 23.51
CA LYS A 25 10.85 2.15 22.09
C LYS A 25 10.52 0.82 21.43
N ALA A 26 11.26 -0.24 21.77
CA ALA A 26 10.96 -1.58 21.29
C ALA A 26 9.60 -2.08 21.82
N CYS A 27 9.32 -1.85 23.11
CA CYS A 27 8.04 -2.16 23.74
C CYS A 27 6.86 -1.39 23.12
N ASP A 28 7.03 -0.08 22.90
CA ASP A 28 6.02 0.78 22.26
C ASP A 28 5.66 0.26 20.85
N ASN A 29 6.64 -0.29 20.14
CA ASN A 29 6.48 -0.91 18.82
C ASN A 29 6.12 -2.40 18.87
N ARG A 30 5.87 -2.97 20.06
CA ARG A 30 5.52 -4.39 20.29
C ARG A 30 6.51 -5.39 19.68
N MET A 31 7.80 -5.07 19.70
CA MET A 31 8.87 -5.91 19.15
C MET A 31 10.03 -6.07 20.13
N ASN A 32 10.88 -7.09 19.93
CA ASN A 32 12.08 -7.22 20.75
C ASN A 32 13.16 -6.20 20.34
N GLU A 33 14.11 -5.91 21.23
CA GLU A 33 15.14 -4.90 20.98
C GLU A 33 15.98 -5.20 19.73
N ALA A 34 16.25 -6.49 19.44
CA ALA A 34 17.01 -6.89 18.27
C ALA A 34 16.23 -6.67 16.96
N GLU A 35 14.93 -6.92 16.96
CA GLU A 35 14.01 -6.61 15.86
C GLU A 35 13.91 -5.11 15.65
N TYR A 36 13.82 -4.34 16.73
CA TYR A 36 13.79 -2.89 16.65
C TYR A 36 15.09 -2.32 16.08
N ILE A 37 16.25 -2.82 16.50
CA ILE A 37 17.54 -2.42 15.91
C ILE A 37 17.59 -2.79 14.43
N ARG A 38 17.13 -3.99 14.06
CA ARG A 38 17.08 -4.41 12.64
C ARG A 38 16.19 -3.50 11.83
N LEU A 39 14.98 -3.19 12.32
CA LEU A 39 14.03 -2.27 11.71
C LEU A 39 14.66 -0.88 11.47
N LEU A 40 15.36 -0.34 12.46
CA LEU A 40 16.03 0.95 12.36
C LEU A 40 17.19 0.95 11.35
N ILE A 41 17.88 -0.19 11.18
CA ILE A 41 18.99 -0.34 10.22
C ILE A 41 18.46 -0.52 8.79
N SER A 42 17.42 -1.34 8.60
CA SER A 42 16.92 -1.66 7.26
C SER A 42 16.04 -0.55 6.69
N GLN A 43 15.21 0.11 7.52
CA GLN A 43 14.19 1.10 7.13
C GLN A 43 13.43 0.72 5.85
N LYS A 44 13.22 -0.57 5.58
CA LYS A 44 12.57 -0.99 4.35
C LYS A 44 11.06 -0.85 4.53
N PRO A 45 10.31 -0.45 3.50
CA PRO A 45 8.84 -0.42 3.55
C PRO A 45 8.22 -1.76 3.98
N ASN A 46 8.89 -2.88 3.69
CA ASN A 46 8.46 -4.23 4.08
C ASN A 46 8.51 -4.51 5.60
N ASP A 47 9.28 -3.73 6.36
CA ASP A 47 9.45 -3.95 7.79
C ASP A 47 8.28 -3.33 8.60
N TYR A 48 7.42 -2.55 7.94
CA TYR A 48 6.22 -1.95 8.52
C TYR A 48 4.96 -2.70 8.05
N PRO A 49 4.31 -3.48 8.93
CA PRO A 49 3.13 -4.26 8.58
C PRO A 49 2.00 -3.40 7.99
N GLU A 50 1.85 -2.17 8.47
CA GLU A 50 0.83 -1.22 8.02
C GLU A 50 1.07 -0.78 6.57
N VAL A 51 2.30 -0.42 6.23
CA VAL A 51 2.70 -0.04 4.86
C VAL A 51 2.48 -1.20 3.90
N ARG A 52 2.83 -2.43 4.32
CA ARG A 52 2.60 -3.63 3.53
C ARG A 52 1.11 -3.87 3.27
N LYS A 53 0.26 -3.64 4.26
CA LYS A 53 -1.20 -3.79 4.12
C LYS A 53 -1.74 -2.81 3.08
N ILE A 54 -1.38 -1.53 3.20
CA ILE A 54 -1.79 -0.48 2.26
C ILE A 54 -1.29 -0.80 0.85
N LEU A 55 -0.03 -1.20 0.69
CA LEU A 55 0.54 -1.54 -0.61
C LEU A 55 -0.17 -2.73 -1.25
N LYS A 56 -0.53 -3.75 -0.45
CA LYS A 56 -1.28 -4.92 -0.93
C LYS A 56 -2.69 -4.53 -1.36
N GLU A 57 -3.37 -3.67 -0.61
CA GLU A 57 -4.69 -3.15 -0.97
C GLU A 57 -4.62 -2.37 -2.30
N LEU A 58 -3.62 -1.49 -2.46
CA LEU A 58 -3.39 -0.76 -3.70
C LEU A 58 -3.15 -1.69 -4.89
N ILE A 59 -2.29 -2.69 -4.74
CA ILE A 59 -2.01 -3.68 -5.82
C ILE A 59 -3.30 -4.42 -6.21
N ASN A 60 -4.12 -4.82 -5.24
CA ASN A 60 -5.38 -5.50 -5.50
C ASN A 60 -6.37 -4.60 -6.27
N GLU A 61 -6.45 -3.32 -5.93
CA GLU A 61 -7.29 -2.37 -6.65
C GLU A 61 -6.80 -2.15 -8.09
N VAL A 62 -5.48 -1.99 -8.30
CA VAL A 62 -4.91 -1.90 -9.66
C VAL A 62 -5.23 -3.17 -10.48
N ASN A 63 -5.15 -4.35 -9.88
CA ASN A 63 -5.51 -5.60 -10.54
C ASN A 63 -6.99 -5.65 -10.92
N ARG A 64 -7.89 -5.19 -10.04
CA ARG A 64 -9.33 -5.10 -10.34
C ARG A 64 -9.61 -4.14 -11.50
N ILE A 65 -8.93 -2.98 -11.53
CA ILE A 65 -9.02 -2.04 -12.65
C ILE A 65 -8.57 -2.71 -13.95
N GLY A 66 -7.45 -3.44 -13.93
CA GLY A 66 -6.96 -4.19 -15.08
C GLY A 66 -7.96 -5.22 -15.61
N ILE A 67 -8.61 -5.98 -14.70
CA ILE A 67 -9.67 -6.94 -15.06
C ILE A 67 -10.85 -6.23 -15.75
N ASN A 68 -11.32 -5.12 -15.17
CA ASN A 68 -12.43 -4.35 -15.74
C ASN A 68 -12.09 -3.80 -17.12
N ILE A 69 -10.86 -3.29 -17.32
CA ILE A 69 -10.38 -2.82 -18.63
C ILE A 69 -10.39 -3.97 -19.64
N ASN A 70 -9.87 -5.14 -19.27
CA ASN A 70 -9.85 -6.30 -20.15
C ASN A 70 -11.27 -6.74 -20.56
N GLN A 71 -12.22 -6.72 -19.62
CA GLN A 71 -13.62 -7.02 -19.92
C GLN A 71 -14.24 -6.00 -20.89
N ILE A 72 -13.98 -4.71 -20.70
CA ILE A 72 -14.45 -3.65 -21.60
C ILE A 72 -13.90 -3.88 -23.01
N VAL A 73 -12.59 -4.15 -23.14
CA VAL A 73 -11.95 -4.42 -24.43
C VAL A 73 -12.52 -5.67 -25.09
N PHE A 74 -12.66 -6.75 -24.32
CA PHE A 74 -13.25 -8.00 -24.81
C PHE A 74 -14.68 -7.80 -25.34
N ASN A 75 -15.55 -7.18 -24.54
CA ASN A 75 -16.93 -6.91 -24.92
C ASN A 75 -17.04 -5.97 -26.13
N ASN A 76 -16.15 -4.97 -26.23
CA ASN A 76 -16.04 -4.10 -27.39
C ASN A 76 -15.67 -4.86 -28.66
N ASN A 77 -14.68 -5.75 -28.58
CA ASN A 77 -14.22 -6.56 -29.71
C ASN A 77 -15.23 -7.65 -30.10
N ALA A 78 -15.99 -8.17 -29.14
CA ALA A 78 -17.09 -9.11 -29.37
C ALA A 78 -18.34 -8.45 -29.99
N GLY A 79 -18.33 -7.12 -30.21
CA GLY A 79 -19.46 -6.39 -30.78
C GLY A 79 -20.66 -6.26 -29.83
N LEU A 80 -20.49 -6.57 -28.55
CA LEU A 80 -21.56 -6.54 -27.54
C LEU A 80 -21.93 -5.10 -27.11
N TYR A 81 -21.09 -4.11 -27.43
CA TYR A 81 -21.42 -2.71 -27.21
C TYR A 81 -21.87 -2.03 -28.50
N SER A 82 -23.11 -1.55 -28.51
CA SER A 82 -23.62 -0.67 -29.56
C SER A 82 -22.90 0.69 -29.53
N LYS A 83 -23.04 1.48 -30.60
CA LYS A 83 -22.54 2.86 -30.60
C LYS A 83 -23.29 3.72 -29.58
N GLU A 84 -24.57 3.47 -29.34
CA GLU A 84 -25.34 4.15 -28.31
C GLU A 84 -24.81 3.85 -26.90
N ASP A 85 -24.49 2.59 -26.57
CA ASP A 85 -23.96 2.19 -25.26
C ASP A 85 -22.65 2.91 -24.93
N LYS A 86 -21.75 3.02 -25.93
CA LYS A 86 -20.49 3.76 -25.78
C LYS A 86 -20.73 5.24 -25.54
N THR A 87 -21.72 5.81 -26.22
CA THR A 87 -22.05 7.24 -26.10
C THR A 87 -22.62 7.55 -24.72
N GLN A 88 -23.51 6.70 -24.20
CA GLN A 88 -24.03 6.83 -22.83
C GLN A 88 -22.93 6.65 -21.78
N LEU A 89 -22.02 5.68 -21.95
CA LEU A 89 -20.90 5.46 -21.04
C LEU A 89 -20.01 6.71 -20.94
N ILE A 90 -19.67 7.34 -22.06
CA ILE A 90 -18.88 8.58 -22.08
C ILE A 90 -19.61 9.71 -21.34
N ALA A 91 -20.92 9.84 -21.50
CA ALA A 91 -21.71 10.85 -20.80
C ALA A 91 -21.73 10.62 -19.27
N TYR A 92 -21.87 9.36 -18.84
CA TYR A 92 -21.80 9.01 -17.42
C TYR A 92 -20.41 9.24 -16.82
N MET A 93 -19.34 8.92 -17.53
CA MET A 93 -17.96 9.17 -17.08
C MET A 93 -17.66 10.66 -16.94
N ARG A 94 -18.14 11.50 -17.85
CA ARG A 94 -18.04 12.96 -17.73
C ARG A 94 -18.76 13.48 -16.48
N LYS A 95 -19.97 12.98 -16.24
CA LYS A 95 -20.77 13.35 -15.05
C LYS A 95 -20.11 12.87 -13.75
N LEU A 96 -19.47 11.70 -13.77
CA LEU A 96 -18.70 11.19 -12.64
C LEU A 96 -17.51 12.09 -12.32
N ASN A 97 -16.70 12.45 -13.32
CA ASN A 97 -15.53 13.32 -13.14
C ASN A 97 -15.94 14.69 -12.56
N GLN A 98 -17.00 15.30 -13.07
CA GLN A 98 -17.52 16.55 -12.51
C GLN A 98 -17.87 16.43 -11.02
N LYS A 99 -18.57 15.36 -10.63
CA LYS A 99 -18.90 15.12 -9.22
C LYS A 99 -17.68 14.85 -8.34
N VAL A 100 -16.67 14.18 -8.89
CA VAL A 100 -15.41 13.92 -8.19
C VAL A 100 -14.65 15.24 -7.99
N ASP A 101 -14.55 16.07 -9.01
CA ASP A 101 -13.92 17.40 -8.92
C ASP A 101 -14.64 18.29 -7.90
N GLU A 102 -15.98 18.30 -7.91
CA GLU A 102 -16.78 19.00 -6.89
C GLU A 102 -16.49 18.50 -5.46
N ALA A 103 -16.35 17.18 -5.28
CA ALA A 103 -16.02 16.59 -3.99
C ALA A 103 -14.59 16.94 -3.55
N VAL A 104 -13.63 16.91 -4.46
CA VAL A 104 -12.23 17.30 -4.20
C VAL A 104 -12.15 18.77 -3.77
N VAL A 105 -12.89 19.67 -4.43
CA VAL A 105 -12.95 21.09 -4.04
C VAL A 105 -13.57 21.29 -2.65
N LYS A 106 -14.62 20.52 -2.31
CA LYS A 106 -15.25 20.59 -0.99
C LYS A 106 -14.36 20.04 0.13
N ILE A 107 -13.60 18.99 -0.13
CA ILE A 107 -12.72 18.34 0.85
C ILE A 107 -11.38 19.06 0.97
N GLY A 108 -10.81 19.54 -0.14
CA GLY A 108 -9.50 20.20 -0.18
C GLY A 108 -9.48 21.65 0.31
N ASN A 109 -10.65 22.26 0.54
CA ASN A 109 -10.80 23.58 1.16
C ASN A 109 -11.13 23.52 2.66
N GLN A 110 -10.96 22.35 3.31
CA GLN A 110 -10.91 22.20 4.77
C GLN A 110 -9.46 22.11 5.24
#